data_AF-A0A4Y2NXE5-F1
#
_entry.id   AF-A0A4Y2NXE5-F1
#
_cell.length_a   1.000
_cell.length_b   1.000
_cell.length_c   1.000
_cell.angle_alpha   90.00
_cell.angle_beta   90.00
_cell.angle_gamma   90.00
#
_symmetry.space_group_name_H-M   'P 1'
#
loop_
_entity.id
_entity.type
_entity.pdbx_description
1 polymer ?
#
loop_
_entity_poly.entity_id
_entity_poly.type
_entity_poly.pdbx_seq_one_letter_code
_entity_poly.pdbx_strand_id
1 'polypeptide(L)'
;MRHELWGPEIHNHRISDQAAPLVSFILKYDLIVWNDKDSEPTFETVNGKSWIDITVSSANLDNKKMNWQVIKNNFSDHNYLVFNVESFNVTHYKIRT
;
A
#
# COMPACT_ATOMS: atom_id res chain seq x y z
N MET A 1 -8.68 13.55 12.38
CA MET A 1 -8.63 13.58 10.89
C MET A 1 -8.03 12.26 10.42
N ARG A 2 -8.75 11.52 9.57
CA ARG A 2 -8.26 10.33 8.86
C ARG A 2 -7.08 10.74 7.96
N HIS A 3 -6.03 9.92 7.87
CA HIS A 3 -5.08 10.06 6.76
C HIS A 3 -5.76 9.46 5.53
N GLU A 4 -5.95 10.22 4.44
CA GLU A 4 -6.81 9.79 3.31
C GLU A 4 -6.44 8.41 2.76
N LEU A 5 -5.14 8.07 2.82
CA LEU A 5 -4.56 6.82 2.32
C LEU A 5 -4.65 5.60 3.27
N TRP A 6 -4.85 5.78 4.59
CA TRP A 6 -4.82 4.67 5.55
C TRP A 6 -5.43 5.02 6.92
N GLY A 7 -5.80 3.98 7.68
CA GLY A 7 -6.39 4.08 9.02
C GLY A 7 -7.85 3.63 9.11
N PRO A 8 -8.41 3.49 10.32
CA PRO A 8 -9.78 3.03 10.53
C PRO A 8 -10.83 4.12 10.24
N GLU A 9 -12.06 3.70 9.92
CA GLU A 9 -13.21 4.59 9.73
C GLU A 9 -13.68 5.21 11.07
N ILE A 10 -13.50 4.48 12.17
CA ILE A 10 -13.90 4.89 13.51
C ILE A 10 -12.77 5.70 14.16
N HIS A 11 -13.09 6.86 14.77
CA HIS A 11 -12.15 7.59 15.63
C HIS A 11 -11.77 6.71 16.83
N ASN A 12 -10.64 6.02 16.75
CA ASN A 12 -10.05 5.27 17.84
C ASN A 12 -8.88 6.07 18.43
N HIS A 13 -8.57 5.89 19.72
CA HIS A 13 -7.49 6.52 20.50
C HIS A 13 -6.05 6.37 19.92
N ARG A 14 -5.89 5.74 18.75
CA ARG A 14 -4.63 5.67 18.00
C ARG A 14 -4.31 6.95 17.21
N ILE A 15 -5.05 8.03 17.49
CA ILE A 15 -4.90 9.34 16.85
C ILE A 15 -3.51 9.91 17.17
N SER A 16 -2.85 10.37 16.10
CA SER A 16 -1.56 11.05 15.97
C SER A 16 -0.26 10.28 16.23
N ASP A 17 -0.05 9.67 17.39
CA ASP A 17 1.34 9.39 17.81
C ASP A 17 1.88 8.03 17.33
N GLN A 18 1.00 7.04 17.11
CA GLN A 18 1.40 5.72 16.59
C GLN A 18 1.56 5.70 15.07
N ALA A 19 0.94 6.65 14.38
CA ALA A 19 1.11 6.86 12.95
C ALA A 19 2.48 7.48 12.63
N ALA A 20 3.01 8.28 13.55
CA ALA A 20 4.22 9.06 13.34
C ALA A 20 5.45 8.22 12.96
N PRO A 21 5.75 7.05 13.58
CA PRO A 21 6.90 6.24 13.18
C PRO A 21 6.82 5.73 11.74
N LEU A 22 5.64 5.31 11.27
CA LEU A 22 5.49 4.82 9.91
C LEU A 22 5.59 5.96 8.89
N VAL A 23 4.96 7.11 9.18
CA VAL A 23 5.09 8.30 8.32
C VAL A 23 6.54 8.77 8.28
N SER A 24 7.21 8.86 9.43
CA SER A 24 8.63 9.20 9.51
C SER A 24 9.51 8.20 8.75
N PHE A 25 9.18 6.91 8.79
CA PHE A 25 9.89 5.89 8.01
C PHE A 25 9.72 6.11 6.50
N ILE A 26 8.48 6.30 6.03
CA ILE A 26 8.18 6.56 4.62
C ILE A 26 8.92 7.79 4.13
N LEU A 27 8.89 8.89 4.89
CA LEU A 27 9.59 10.14 4.56
C LEU A 27 11.11 9.99 4.61
N LYS A 28 11.65 9.28 5.61
CA LYS A 28 13.10 9.09 5.78
C LYS A 28 13.73 8.33 4.61
N TYR A 29 12.99 7.38 4.04
CA TYR A 29 13.48 6.51 2.96
C TYR A 29 12.90 6.86 1.58
N ASP A 30 12.20 7.99 1.47
CA ASP A 30 11.57 8.46 0.22
C ASP A 30 10.75 7.37 -0.47
N LEU A 31 9.91 6.69 0.33
CA LEU A 31 9.04 5.62 -0.17
C LEU A 31 7.74 6.19 -0.72
N ILE A 32 7.26 5.58 -1.80
CA ILE A 32 5.99 5.93 -2.43
C ILE A 32 4.92 4.94 -1.97
N VAL A 33 3.78 5.46 -1.51
CA VAL A 33 2.61 4.67 -1.10
C VAL A 33 1.77 4.37 -2.34
N TRP A 34 1.53 3.10 -2.61
CA TRP A 34 0.76 2.66 -3.79
C TRP A 34 -0.73 2.52 -3.55
N ASN A 35 -1.19 2.50 -2.30
CA ASN A 35 -2.60 2.34 -1.97
C ASN A 35 -3.47 3.37 -2.70
N ASP A 36 -4.60 2.91 -3.23
CA ASP A 36 -5.65 3.77 -3.77
C ASP A 36 -6.57 4.23 -2.63
N LYS A 37 -6.77 5.55 -2.51
CA LYS A 37 -7.63 6.18 -1.49
C LYS A 37 -9.10 5.76 -1.64
N ASP A 38 -9.51 5.39 -2.85
CA ASP A 38 -10.89 5.03 -3.20
C ASP A 38 -11.09 3.50 -3.21
N SER A 39 -10.13 2.73 -2.70
CA SER A 39 -10.22 1.27 -2.64
C SER A 39 -11.17 0.75 -1.56
N GLU A 40 -11.62 -0.49 -1.76
CA GLU A 40 -12.26 -1.29 -0.71
C GLU A 40 -11.36 -1.42 0.53
N PRO A 41 -11.93 -1.65 1.73
CA PRO A 41 -11.14 -1.80 2.96
C PRO A 41 -10.19 -2.99 2.87
N THR A 42 -8.97 -2.85 3.37
CA THR A 42 -8.00 -3.95 3.41
C THR A 42 -8.29 -4.93 4.55
N PHE A 43 -9.00 -4.46 5.58
CA PHE A 43 -9.47 -5.26 6.70
C PHE A 43 -10.94 -4.97 6.99
N GLU A 44 -11.77 -6.02 7.04
CA GLU A 44 -13.20 -5.94 7.30
C GLU A 44 -13.61 -7.04 8.29
N THR A 45 -14.27 -6.64 9.37
CA THR A 45 -14.88 -7.55 10.35
C THR A 45 -16.34 -7.16 10.55
N VAL A 46 -17.08 -7.98 11.30
CA VAL A 46 -18.42 -7.62 11.77
C VAL A 46 -18.45 -6.32 12.59
N ASN A 47 -17.31 -5.91 13.15
CA ASN A 47 -17.18 -4.72 14.00
C ASN A 47 -16.76 -3.46 13.22
N GLY A 48 -16.45 -3.58 11.92
CA GLY A 48 -16.11 -2.43 11.08
C GLY A 48 -15.01 -2.68 10.07
N LYS A 49 -14.64 -1.59 9.39
CA LYS A 49 -13.73 -1.55 8.24
C LYS A 49 -12.51 -0.68 8.51
N SER A 50 -11.37 -1.06 7.96
CA SER A 50 -10.14 -0.26 8.04
C SER A 50 -9.18 -0.53 6.88
N TRP A 51 -8.29 0.43 6.64
CA TRP A 51 -7.22 0.37 5.63
C TRP A 51 -5.87 0.34 6.34
N ILE A 52 -5.51 -0.82 6.88
CA ILE A 52 -4.32 -0.99 7.74
C ILE A 52 -3.15 -1.67 7.02
N ASP A 53 -3.42 -2.37 5.92
CA ASP A 53 -2.39 -2.93 5.03
C ASP A 53 -1.93 -1.90 3.99
N ILE A 54 -0.62 -1.67 3.89
CA ILE A 54 -0.02 -0.64 3.05
C ILE A 54 1.00 -1.26 2.11
N THR A 55 0.91 -0.90 0.82
CA THR A 55 1.91 -1.22 -0.21
C THR A 55 2.79 0.00 -0.44
N VAL A 56 4.11 -0.17 -0.30
CA VAL A 56 5.09 0.89 -0.56
C VAL A 56 6.20 0.40 -1.50
N SER A 57 6.80 1.32 -2.24
CA SER A 57 7.98 1.06 -3.06
C SER A 57 9.01 2.17 -2.94
N SER A 58 10.22 1.93 -3.41
CA SER A 58 11.15 3.00 -3.75
C SER A 58 10.66 3.78 -4.98
N ALA A 59 11.07 5.04 -5.12
CA ALA A 59 10.64 5.93 -6.20
C ALA A 59 10.90 5.39 -7.62
N ASN A 60 11.96 4.59 -7.81
CA ASN A 60 12.29 3.98 -9.11
C ASN A 60 11.31 2.88 -9.58
N LEU A 61 10.38 2.46 -8.73
CA LEU A 61 9.34 1.48 -9.07
C LEU A 61 7.97 2.13 -9.24
N ASP A 62 7.80 3.42 -8.91
CA ASP A 62 6.49 4.05 -8.88
C ASP A 62 5.79 4.05 -10.24
N ASN A 63 6.53 4.38 -11.29
CA ASN A 63 6.05 4.36 -12.68
C ASN A 63 5.78 2.94 -13.22
N LYS A 64 6.07 1.89 -12.45
CA LYS A 64 5.87 0.48 -12.82
C LYS A 64 4.67 -0.15 -12.14
N LYS A 65 4.03 0.57 -11.21
CA LYS A 65 2.81 0.14 -10.53
C LYS A 65 1.69 0.01 -11.57
N MET A 66 1.06 -1.15 -11.64
CA MET A 66 -0.11 -1.38 -12.48
C MET A 66 -1.20 -2.13 -11.71
N ASN A 67 -2.46 -1.80 -11.99
CA ASN A 67 -3.64 -2.55 -11.57
C ASN A 67 -3.71 -2.85 -10.05
N TRP A 68 -3.22 -1.92 -9.22
CA TRP A 68 -3.31 -2.08 -7.76
C TRP A 68 -4.78 -2.02 -7.33
N GLN A 69 -5.22 -3.03 -6.60
CA GLN A 69 -6.60 -3.12 -6.11
C GLN A 69 -6.70 -4.00 -4.87
N VAL A 70 -7.82 -3.85 -4.17
CA VAL A 70 -8.22 -4.69 -3.05
C VAL A 70 -9.31 -5.66 -3.53
N ILE A 71 -9.08 -6.97 -3.36
CA ILE A 71 -10.04 -8.02 -3.72
C ILE A 71 -10.58 -8.65 -2.45
N LYS A 72 -11.92 -8.71 -2.34
CA LYS A 72 -12.59 -9.23 -1.15
C LYS A 72 -12.25 -10.70 -0.91
N ASN A 73 -11.94 -11.02 0.35
CA ASN A 73 -11.74 -12.37 0.84
C ASN A 73 -12.93 -12.77 1.74
N ASN A 74 -13.39 -14.00 1.62
CA ASN A 74 -14.49 -14.53 2.45
C ASN A 74 -14.00 -15.43 3.59
N PHE A 75 -12.69 -15.72 3.64
CA PHE A 75 -12.09 -16.68 4.58
C PHE A 75 -11.13 -16.04 5.59
N SER A 76 -10.91 -14.72 5.50
CA SER A 76 -10.10 -13.94 6.42
C SER A 76 -10.73 -12.55 6.56
N ASP A 77 -10.52 -11.92 7.70
CA ASP A 77 -10.87 -10.51 7.89
C ASP A 77 -9.97 -9.58 7.06
N HIS A 78 -8.82 -10.06 6.58
CA HIS A 78 -7.96 -9.35 5.62
C HIS A 78 -8.32 -9.70 4.16
N ASN A 79 -8.52 -8.65 3.37
CA ASN A 79 -8.71 -8.71 1.93
C ASN A 79 -7.36 -8.78 1.18
N TYR A 80 -7.40 -9.29 -0.05
CA TYR A 80 -6.18 -9.45 -0.84
C TYR A 80 -5.76 -8.12 -1.47
N LEU A 81 -4.47 -7.79 -1.37
CA LEU A 81 -3.84 -6.74 -2.17
C LEU A 81 -3.26 -7.37 -3.43
N VAL A 82 -3.73 -6.92 -4.59
CA VAL A 82 -3.27 -7.43 -5.89
C VAL A 82 -2.75 -6.28 -6.72
N PHE A 83 -1.56 -6.45 -7.28
CA PHE A 83 -0.92 -5.48 -8.17
C PHE A 83 0.06 -6.19 -9.11
N ASN A 84 0.41 -5.52 -10.21
CA ASN A 84 1.49 -5.93 -11.09
C ASN A 84 2.63 -4.92 -11.00
N VAL A 85 3.86 -5.41 -11.20
CA VAL A 85 5.06 -4.58 -11.30
C VAL A 85 5.69 -4.86 -12.66
N GLU A 86 5.84 -3.82 -13.49
CA GLU A 86 6.44 -3.99 -14.80
C GLU A 86 7.92 -4.42 -14.72
N SER A 87 8.26 -5.51 -15.40
CA SER A 87 9.63 -6.03 -15.45
C SER A 87 10.57 -5.06 -16.18
N PHE A 88 11.85 -5.02 -15.79
CA PHE A 88 12.86 -4.32 -16.58
C PHE A 88 13.08 -5.05 -17.90
N ASN A 89 13.02 -4.34 -19.03
CA ASN A 89 13.63 -4.82 -20.26
C ASN A 89 15.15 -4.86 -20.06
N VAL A 90 15.70 -6.02 -19.73
CA VAL A 90 17.15 -6.22 -19.68
C VAL A 90 17.64 -6.36 -21.12
N THR A 91 18.07 -5.24 -21.70
CA THR A 91 18.82 -5.27 -22.96
C THR A 91 20.15 -5.95 -22.68
N HIS A 92 20.28 -7.23 -23.06
CA HIS A 92 21.55 -7.95 -22.98
C HIS A 92 22.50 -7.36 -24.03
N TYR A 93 23.40 -6.47 -23.62
CA TYR A 93 24.54 -6.10 -24.46
C TYR A 93 25.46 -7.31 -24.57
N LYS A 94 25.43 -7.98 -25.73
CA LYS A 94 26.38 -9.04 -26.05
C LYS A 94 27.74 -8.39 -26.27
N ILE A 95 28.60 -8.42 -25.27
CA ILE A 95 30.01 -8.01 -25.43
C ILE A 95 30.62 -9.01 -26.42
N ARG A 96 30.97 -8.54 -27.62
CA ARG A 96 31.76 -9.31 -28.58
C ARG A 96 33.20 -9.30 -28.08
N THR A 97 33.66 -10.44 -27.56
CA THR A 97 35.09 -10.77 -27.40
C THR A 97 35.61 -11.37 -28.68
#